data_AF-A0A7V4DAY5-F1
#
_entry.id   AF-A0A7V4DAY5-F1
#
_cell.length_a   1.000
_cell.length_b   1.000
_cell.length_c   1.000
_cell.angle_alpha   90.00
_cell.angle_beta   90.00
_cell.angle_gamma   90.00
#
_symmetry.space_group_name_H-M   'P 1'
#
loop_
_entity.id
_entity.type
_entity.pdbx_description
1 polymer ?
#
loop_
_entity_poly.entity_id
_entity_poly.type
_entity_poly.pdbx_seq_one_letter_code
_entity_poly.pdbx_strand_id
1 'polypeptide(L)'
;MADILLVDDEKSVRTTLSILLQKAGYRVEEAGNGSEAIEKFKARFFDLVITDLKMEPIDGMDVLREVKAINPSSEVLVMTAYGTVESGVEAMKLGAYDYIQKPFEKDDFLLRVQKVLEHKQLLNEIEQLQEELKEKYRFENIVGNSKAMLEVLSLVSKVAKTDSTVLITGESGTGKELIAKAIHLNSRRKNRAFITINCGAIPENLQESELFGHVRGAFTGAIRDKRGLFQEADGGTLFLDEVGETSLSTQVKLLRFLQDGEIRRVGDVDPIHVDVRLLAASNRDLTKLIEEGKFREDLYYRLNVIPIHIPPLRQRKDDIPLLINYFVKKYAERENKNVVGVSPEAMILLTGYHWPGNVRELENVVERAVILTSYNLILPEDLPQAIREAHSRNGEFSSEAEDEKTLEELEKQYIIKILEKYNWNQKVASEKLGISTTTLWRKLKSYGIDPKKRG
;
A
#
# COMPACT_ATOMS: atom_id res chain seq x y z
N MET A 1 -9.01 -23.14 -21.95
CA MET A 1 -8.29 -23.60 -23.16
C MET A 1 -7.80 -22.32 -23.83
N ALA A 2 -6.48 -22.11 -23.91
CA ALA A 2 -5.94 -20.80 -24.27
C ALA A 2 -6.07 -20.51 -25.77
N ASP A 3 -6.35 -19.25 -26.12
CA ASP A 3 -6.43 -18.75 -27.49
C ASP A 3 -5.10 -18.09 -27.89
N ILE A 4 -4.43 -18.60 -28.91
CA ILE A 4 -3.11 -18.14 -29.36
C ILE A 4 -3.22 -17.51 -30.75
N LEU A 5 -2.60 -16.33 -30.93
CA LEU A 5 -2.38 -15.73 -32.25
C LEU A 5 -0.95 -16.01 -32.68
N LEU A 6 -0.79 -16.78 -33.75
CA LEU A 6 0.51 -17.11 -34.33
C LEU A 6 0.75 -16.27 -35.59
N VAL A 7 1.79 -15.45 -35.57
CA VAL A 7 2.15 -14.51 -36.63
C VAL A 7 3.54 -14.85 -37.15
N ASP A 8 3.62 -15.15 -38.44
CA ASP A 8 4.85 -15.49 -39.13
C ASP A 8 4.61 -15.27 -40.61
N ASP A 9 5.54 -14.71 -41.37
CA ASP A 9 5.39 -14.52 -42.82
C ASP A 9 5.61 -15.83 -43.59
N GLU A 10 6.45 -16.72 -43.06
CA GLU A 10 6.77 -18.01 -43.65
C GLU A 10 5.65 -19.04 -43.42
N LYS A 11 4.88 -19.32 -44.48
CA LYS A 11 3.74 -20.25 -44.43
C LYS A 11 4.11 -21.64 -43.88
N SER A 12 5.28 -22.17 -44.23
CA SER A 12 5.78 -23.47 -43.75
C SER A 12 5.97 -23.51 -42.25
N VAL A 13 6.62 -22.49 -41.68
CA VAL A 13 6.85 -22.37 -40.24
C VAL A 13 5.52 -22.17 -39.51
N ARG A 14 4.70 -21.23 -39.98
CA ARG A 14 3.38 -20.94 -39.41
C ARG A 14 2.48 -22.17 -39.33
N THR A 15 2.37 -22.92 -40.44
CA THR A 15 1.54 -24.14 -40.50
C THR A 15 2.08 -25.21 -39.53
N THR A 16 3.41 -25.37 -39.46
CA THR A 16 4.04 -26.38 -38.60
C THR A 16 3.82 -26.07 -37.11
N LEU A 17 4.02 -24.83 -36.70
CA LEU A 17 3.81 -24.39 -35.32
C LEU A 17 2.33 -24.39 -34.95
N SER A 18 1.44 -24.02 -35.87
CA SER A 18 -0.01 -24.10 -35.69
C SER A 18 -0.45 -25.54 -35.37
N ILE A 19 0.00 -26.52 -36.16
CA ILE A 19 -0.28 -27.95 -35.90
C ILE A 19 0.28 -28.39 -34.55
N LEU A 20 1.49 -27.94 -34.19
CA LEU A 20 2.14 -28.29 -32.93
C LEU A 20 1.34 -27.77 -31.72
N LEU A 21 0.93 -26.51 -31.76
CA LEU A 21 0.14 -25.86 -30.72
C LEU A 21 -1.28 -26.45 -30.61
N GLN A 22 -1.92 -26.76 -31.74
CA GLN A 22 -3.22 -27.43 -31.75
C GLN A 22 -3.15 -28.84 -31.13
N LYS A 23 -2.09 -29.61 -31.43
CA LYS A 23 -1.84 -30.92 -30.80
C LYS A 23 -1.60 -30.82 -29.29
N ALA A 24 -1.03 -29.71 -28.82
CA ALA A 24 -0.87 -29.42 -27.39
C ALA A 24 -2.18 -28.94 -26.72
N GLY A 25 -3.28 -28.82 -27.47
CA GLY A 25 -4.60 -28.48 -26.93
C GLY A 25 -4.90 -26.97 -26.87
N TYR A 26 -4.19 -26.16 -27.65
CA TYR A 26 -4.47 -24.72 -27.76
C TYR A 26 -5.34 -24.41 -28.98
N ARG A 27 -6.12 -23.32 -28.90
CA ARG A 27 -6.82 -22.76 -30.06
C ARG A 27 -5.89 -21.79 -30.76
N VAL A 28 -5.69 -21.94 -32.06
CA VAL A 28 -4.69 -21.15 -32.79
C VAL A 28 -5.37 -20.41 -33.93
N GLU A 29 -5.18 -19.10 -34.00
CA GLU A 29 -5.27 -18.35 -35.25
C GLU A 29 -3.89 -18.19 -35.86
N GLU A 30 -3.85 -18.19 -37.18
CA GLU A 30 -2.68 -17.84 -37.95
C GLU A 30 -2.86 -16.47 -38.58
N ALA A 31 -1.80 -15.66 -38.62
CA ALA A 31 -1.71 -14.43 -39.41
C ALA A 31 -0.41 -14.45 -40.22
N GLY A 32 -0.49 -14.09 -41.49
CA GLY A 32 0.64 -14.13 -42.41
C GLY A 32 1.50 -12.87 -42.43
N ASN A 33 1.12 -11.82 -41.70
CA ASN A 33 1.87 -10.57 -41.57
C ASN A 33 1.35 -9.77 -40.35
N GLY A 34 2.10 -8.73 -39.96
CA GLY A 34 1.74 -7.90 -38.81
C GLY A 34 0.41 -7.13 -38.94
N SER A 35 0.03 -6.70 -40.15
CA SER A 35 -1.26 -6.01 -40.37
C SER A 35 -2.45 -6.92 -40.08
N GLU A 36 -2.43 -8.14 -40.63
CA GLU A 36 -3.45 -9.15 -40.38
C GLU A 36 -3.51 -9.54 -38.89
N ALA A 37 -2.35 -9.63 -38.23
CA ALA A 37 -2.28 -9.91 -36.80
C ALA A 37 -2.99 -8.84 -35.95
N ILE A 38 -2.72 -7.56 -36.23
CA ILE A 38 -3.34 -6.44 -35.50
C ILE A 38 -4.85 -6.40 -35.74
N GLU A 39 -5.31 -6.63 -36.97
CA GLU A 39 -6.75 -6.69 -37.28
C GLU A 39 -7.44 -7.81 -36.51
N LYS A 40 -6.86 -9.02 -36.50
CA LYS A 40 -7.38 -10.17 -35.75
C LYS A 40 -7.39 -9.90 -34.25
N PHE A 41 -6.31 -9.32 -33.71
CA PHE A 41 -6.20 -8.98 -32.30
C PHE A 41 -7.23 -7.93 -31.86
N LYS A 42 -7.60 -6.99 -32.74
CA LYS A 42 -8.69 -6.03 -32.47
C LYS A 42 -10.07 -6.67 -32.47
N ALA A 43 -10.27 -7.72 -33.26
CA ALA A 43 -11.57 -8.40 -33.40
C ALA A 43 -11.88 -9.36 -32.26
N ARG A 44 -10.85 -9.95 -31.63
CA ARG A 44 -11.03 -10.95 -30.57
C ARG A 44 -9.87 -10.95 -29.58
N PHE A 45 -10.17 -11.44 -28.37
CA PHE A 45 -9.16 -11.60 -27.34
C PHE A 45 -8.25 -12.80 -27.61
N PHE A 46 -6.97 -12.65 -27.25
CA PHE A 46 -5.97 -13.71 -27.30
C PHE A 46 -5.21 -13.80 -25.98
N ASP A 47 -4.88 -15.02 -25.59
CA ASP A 47 -4.10 -15.26 -24.39
C ASP A 47 -2.63 -14.94 -24.57
N LEU A 48 -2.10 -15.36 -25.71
CA LEU A 48 -0.71 -15.26 -26.10
C LEU A 48 -0.64 -14.89 -27.58
N VAL A 49 0.20 -13.92 -27.91
CA VAL A 49 0.61 -13.60 -29.27
C VAL A 49 2.03 -14.09 -29.48
N ILE A 50 2.24 -14.94 -30.47
CA ILE A 50 3.56 -15.42 -30.88
C ILE A 50 3.85 -14.77 -32.23
N THR A 51 4.88 -13.92 -32.31
CA THR A 51 5.17 -13.15 -33.53
C THR A 51 6.60 -13.33 -33.99
N ASP A 52 6.84 -13.52 -35.29
CA ASP A 52 8.18 -13.31 -35.85
C ASP A 52 8.57 -11.83 -35.73
N LEU A 53 9.84 -11.56 -35.47
CA LEU A 53 10.40 -10.22 -35.33
C LEU A 53 10.48 -9.51 -36.69
N LYS A 54 10.85 -10.23 -37.75
CA LYS A 54 11.08 -9.65 -39.08
C LYS A 54 9.98 -10.06 -40.04
N MET A 55 9.07 -9.14 -40.33
CA MET A 55 7.98 -9.34 -41.29
C MET A 55 7.69 -8.01 -41.99
N GLU A 56 7.15 -8.07 -43.21
CA GLU A 56 6.64 -6.91 -43.95
C GLU A 56 5.12 -7.04 -44.18
N PRO A 57 4.38 -5.93 -44.29
CA PRO A 57 4.82 -4.52 -44.19
C PRO A 57 4.98 -4.02 -42.74
N ILE A 58 4.49 -4.77 -41.75
CA ILE A 58 4.58 -4.44 -40.33
C ILE A 58 5.39 -5.54 -39.63
N ASP A 59 6.38 -5.12 -38.85
CA ASP A 59 7.30 -6.03 -38.15
C ASP A 59 6.74 -6.53 -36.79
N GLY A 60 7.43 -7.49 -36.17
CA GLY A 60 6.98 -8.07 -34.90
C GLY A 60 7.06 -7.12 -33.71
N MET A 61 7.91 -6.08 -33.77
CA MET A 61 8.05 -5.08 -32.72
C MET A 61 6.85 -4.13 -32.72
N ASP A 62 6.38 -3.75 -33.90
CA ASP A 62 5.16 -2.97 -34.07
C ASP A 62 3.93 -3.75 -33.61
N VAL A 63 3.85 -5.06 -33.94
CA VAL A 63 2.78 -5.94 -33.42
C VAL A 63 2.81 -5.97 -31.89
N LEU A 64 3.99 -6.13 -31.27
CA LEU A 64 4.14 -6.11 -29.82
C LEU A 64 3.64 -4.80 -29.20
N ARG A 65 4.04 -3.64 -29.76
CA ARG A 65 3.61 -2.32 -29.26
C ARG A 65 2.09 -2.17 -29.33
N GLU A 66 1.47 -2.53 -30.45
CA GLU A 66 0.02 -2.44 -30.63
C GLU A 66 -0.72 -3.40 -29.70
N VAL A 67 -0.27 -4.65 -29.58
CA VAL A 67 -0.86 -5.65 -28.67
C VAL A 67 -0.84 -5.15 -27.23
N LYS A 68 0.30 -4.65 -26.75
CA LYS A 68 0.42 -4.14 -25.38
C LYS A 68 -0.33 -2.83 -25.16
N ALA A 69 -0.47 -1.99 -26.19
CA ALA A 69 -1.29 -0.78 -26.10
C ALA A 69 -2.80 -1.10 -26.03
N ILE A 70 -3.27 -2.08 -26.80
CA ILE A 70 -4.68 -2.49 -26.84
C ILE A 70 -5.04 -3.29 -25.59
N ASN A 71 -4.19 -4.26 -25.22
CA ASN A 71 -4.43 -5.10 -24.06
C ASN A 71 -3.11 -5.55 -23.39
N PRO A 72 -2.68 -4.83 -22.33
CA PRO A 72 -1.46 -5.16 -21.58
C PRO A 72 -1.44 -6.58 -20.99
N SER A 73 -2.61 -7.16 -20.70
CA SER A 73 -2.76 -8.50 -20.09
C SER A 73 -2.50 -9.66 -21.07
N SER A 74 -2.44 -9.39 -22.37
CA SER A 74 -2.09 -10.41 -23.36
C SER A 74 -0.59 -10.58 -23.41
N GLU A 75 -0.11 -11.81 -23.26
CA GLU A 75 1.33 -12.06 -23.28
C GLU A 75 1.86 -12.13 -24.71
N VAL A 76 3.12 -11.75 -24.91
CA VAL A 76 3.76 -11.74 -26.24
C VAL A 76 5.08 -12.49 -26.21
N LEU A 77 5.23 -13.45 -27.11
CA LEU A 77 6.43 -14.25 -27.32
C LEU A 77 7.01 -13.95 -28.70
N VAL A 78 8.21 -13.40 -28.75
CA VAL A 78 8.83 -12.98 -30.02
C VAL A 78 9.73 -14.09 -30.56
N MET A 79 9.62 -14.42 -31.84
CA MET A 79 10.51 -15.35 -32.54
C MET A 79 11.48 -14.58 -33.43
N THR A 80 12.73 -14.99 -33.56
CA THR A 80 13.70 -14.31 -34.44
C THR A 80 14.72 -15.25 -35.06
N ALA A 81 14.98 -15.12 -36.37
CA ALA A 81 16.03 -15.87 -37.08
C ALA A 81 17.44 -15.24 -36.95
N TYR A 82 17.51 -13.94 -36.65
CA TYR A 82 18.76 -13.18 -36.55
C TYR A 82 18.75 -12.30 -35.29
N GLY A 83 18.57 -12.93 -34.13
CA GLY A 83 18.57 -12.22 -32.85
C GLY A 83 19.98 -11.79 -32.46
N THR A 84 20.30 -10.50 -32.57
CA THR A 84 21.31 -9.91 -31.68
C THR A 84 20.71 -9.87 -30.28
N VAL A 85 21.53 -10.04 -29.23
CA VAL A 85 21.09 -9.88 -27.83
C VAL A 85 20.35 -8.55 -27.64
N GLU A 86 20.76 -7.50 -28.37
CA GLU A 86 20.14 -6.17 -28.36
C GLU A 86 18.66 -6.19 -28.77
N SER A 87 18.30 -6.89 -29.86
CA SER A 87 16.91 -6.96 -30.33
C SER A 87 15.98 -7.72 -29.36
N GLY A 88 16.49 -8.78 -28.73
CA GLY A 88 15.75 -9.50 -27.68
C GLY A 88 15.54 -8.62 -26.44
N VAL A 89 16.56 -7.86 -26.04
CA VAL A 89 16.46 -6.90 -24.93
C VAL A 89 15.46 -5.78 -25.23
N GLU A 90 15.41 -5.30 -26.47
CA GLU A 90 14.43 -4.28 -26.88
C GLU A 90 12.99 -4.82 -26.81
N ALA A 91 12.74 -6.04 -27.29
CA ALA A 91 11.44 -6.68 -27.20
C ALA A 91 10.98 -6.82 -25.73
N MET A 92 11.89 -7.22 -24.84
CA MET A 92 11.59 -7.29 -23.40
C MET A 92 11.26 -5.92 -22.81
N LYS A 93 11.97 -4.85 -23.21
CA LYS A 93 11.67 -3.46 -22.78
C LYS A 93 10.29 -2.98 -23.23
N LEU A 94 9.82 -3.44 -24.39
CA LEU A 94 8.49 -3.12 -24.92
C LEU A 94 7.38 -4.02 -24.34
N GLY A 95 7.72 -4.93 -23.43
CA GLY A 95 6.76 -5.76 -22.70
C GLY A 95 6.57 -7.16 -23.29
N ALA A 96 7.44 -7.65 -24.16
CA ALA A 96 7.45 -9.09 -24.48
C ALA A 96 7.72 -9.90 -23.19
N TYR A 97 7.05 -11.05 -23.07
CA TYR A 97 7.27 -11.96 -21.96
C TYR A 97 8.61 -12.69 -22.10
N ASP A 98 8.92 -13.13 -23.31
CA ASP A 98 10.14 -13.85 -23.65
C ASP A 98 10.41 -13.77 -25.16
N TYR A 99 11.59 -14.22 -25.61
CA TYR A 99 11.93 -14.37 -27.02
C TYR A 99 12.59 -15.73 -27.32
N ILE A 100 12.36 -16.24 -28.52
CA ILE A 100 12.87 -17.53 -29.02
C ILE A 100 13.68 -17.30 -30.28
N GLN A 101 14.91 -17.83 -30.30
CA GLN A 101 15.77 -17.80 -31.47
C GLN A 101 15.49 -19.00 -32.38
N LYS A 102 15.24 -18.75 -33.67
CA LYS A 102 15.17 -19.77 -34.73
C LYS A 102 16.61 -20.12 -35.19
N PRO A 103 16.94 -21.40 -35.45
CA PRO A 103 16.10 -22.58 -35.28
C PRO A 103 16.00 -23.02 -33.80
N PHE A 104 14.84 -23.52 -33.40
CA PHE A 104 14.58 -24.03 -32.05
C PHE A 104 14.03 -25.46 -32.09
N GLU A 105 14.21 -26.19 -30.99
CA GLU A 105 13.59 -27.50 -30.82
C GLU A 105 12.11 -27.37 -30.48
N LYS A 106 11.29 -28.31 -30.98
CA LYS A 106 9.82 -28.27 -30.79
C LYS A 106 9.42 -28.33 -29.31
N ASP A 107 10.16 -29.11 -28.53
CA ASP A 107 9.89 -29.29 -27.10
C ASP A 107 10.23 -28.02 -26.30
N ASP A 108 11.32 -27.30 -26.65
CA ASP A 108 11.65 -26.01 -26.02
C ASP A 108 10.60 -24.94 -26.33
N PHE A 109 10.14 -24.88 -27.58
CA PHE A 109 9.06 -23.96 -27.97
C PHE A 109 7.78 -24.22 -27.17
N LEU A 110 7.34 -25.47 -27.08
CA LEU A 110 6.13 -25.82 -26.31
C LEU A 110 6.30 -25.53 -24.81
N LEU A 111 7.48 -25.82 -24.25
CA LEU A 111 7.77 -25.53 -22.84
C LEU A 111 7.68 -24.03 -22.54
N ARG A 112 8.21 -23.18 -23.43
CA ARG A 112 8.12 -21.72 -23.27
C ARG A 112 6.69 -21.23 -23.38
N VAL A 113 5.93 -21.70 -24.37
CA VAL A 113 4.50 -21.38 -24.51
C VAL A 113 3.72 -21.78 -23.25
N GLN A 114 3.98 -22.99 -22.72
CA GLN A 114 3.35 -23.45 -21.49
C GLN A 114 3.67 -22.53 -20.31
N LYS A 115 4.94 -22.15 -20.11
CA LYS A 115 5.34 -21.24 -19.02
C LYS A 115 4.68 -19.87 -19.11
N VAL A 116 4.58 -19.31 -20.31
CA VAL A 116 3.90 -18.02 -20.53
C VAL A 116 2.43 -18.11 -20.14
N LEU A 117 1.75 -19.18 -20.54
CA LEU A 117 0.34 -19.39 -20.25
C LEU A 117 0.07 -19.74 -18.77
N GLU A 118 0.96 -20.48 -18.12
CA GLU A 118 0.90 -20.73 -16.67
C GLU A 118 1.05 -19.43 -15.88
N HIS A 119 2.01 -18.58 -16.25
CA HIS A 119 2.18 -17.26 -15.65
C HIS A 119 0.90 -16.42 -15.76
N LYS A 120 0.28 -16.41 -16.94
CA LYS A 120 -0.98 -15.70 -17.16
C LYS A 120 -2.12 -16.28 -16.32
N GLN A 121 -2.24 -17.60 -16.24
CA GLN A 121 -3.27 -18.25 -15.41
C GLN A 121 -3.13 -17.87 -13.94
N LEU A 122 -1.90 -17.83 -13.41
CA LEU A 122 -1.65 -17.39 -12.03
C LEU A 122 -2.06 -15.93 -11.81
N LEU A 123 -1.76 -15.04 -12.75
CA LEU A 123 -2.20 -13.63 -12.67
C LEU A 123 -3.72 -13.50 -12.69
N ASN A 124 -4.40 -14.24 -13.58
CA ASN A 124 -5.85 -14.26 -13.66
C ASN A 124 -6.49 -14.83 -12.39
N GLU A 125 -5.90 -15.89 -11.80
CA GLU A 125 -6.39 -16.47 -10.55
C GLU A 125 -6.24 -15.48 -9.39
N ILE A 126 -5.13 -14.75 -9.32
CA ILE A 126 -4.93 -13.66 -8.35
C ILE A 126 -6.00 -12.58 -8.55
N GLU A 127 -6.27 -12.16 -9.78
CA GLU A 127 -7.28 -11.14 -10.09
C GLU A 127 -8.69 -11.62 -9.73
N GLN A 128 -9.06 -12.86 -10.08
CA GLN A 128 -10.35 -13.45 -9.74
C GLN A 128 -10.55 -13.61 -8.23
N LEU A 129 -9.53 -14.09 -7.51
CA LEU A 129 -9.58 -14.17 -6.05
C LEU A 129 -9.73 -12.78 -5.42
N GLN A 130 -9.08 -11.76 -6.00
CA GLN A 130 -9.25 -10.37 -5.57
C GLN A 130 -10.66 -9.82 -5.90
N GLU A 131 -11.25 -10.19 -7.04
CA GLU A 131 -12.62 -9.81 -7.40
C GLU A 131 -13.67 -10.49 -6.53
N GLU A 132 -13.53 -11.79 -6.24
CA GLU A 132 -14.42 -12.50 -5.30
C GLU A 132 -14.34 -11.92 -3.88
N LEU A 133 -13.15 -11.47 -3.47
CA LEU A 133 -12.97 -10.71 -2.23
C LEU A 133 -13.70 -9.35 -2.34
N LYS A 134 -13.56 -8.60 -3.43
CA LYS A 134 -14.27 -7.33 -3.64
C LYS A 134 -15.81 -7.48 -3.68
N GLU A 135 -16.34 -8.53 -4.29
CA GLU A 135 -17.80 -8.78 -4.34
C GLU A 135 -18.39 -9.17 -2.98
N LYS A 136 -17.66 -9.96 -2.18
CA LYS A 136 -18.08 -10.32 -0.80
C LYS A 136 -17.95 -9.15 0.18
N TYR A 137 -17.12 -8.17 -0.16
CA TYR A 137 -16.76 -7.06 0.69
C TYR A 137 -16.96 -5.73 -0.06
N ARG A 138 -18.21 -5.24 -0.12
CA ARG A 138 -18.54 -3.89 -0.62
C ARG A 138 -17.95 -2.82 0.31
N PHE A 139 -16.63 -2.68 0.23
CA PHE A 139 -15.85 -1.62 0.83
C PHE A 139 -15.39 -0.70 -0.30
N GLU A 140 -16.36 -0.09 -0.97
CA GLU A 140 -16.09 0.93 -1.97
C GLU A 140 -15.12 1.95 -1.36
N ASN A 141 -13.99 2.15 -2.02
CA ASN A 141 -12.88 3.05 -1.64
C ASN A 141 -11.85 2.53 -0.61
N ILE A 142 -11.90 1.27 -0.16
CA ILE A 142 -10.78 0.68 0.61
C ILE A 142 -9.90 -0.16 -0.32
N VAL A 143 -8.67 0.30 -0.54
CA VAL A 143 -7.67 -0.39 -1.38
C VAL A 143 -6.65 -1.08 -0.48
N GLY A 144 -6.53 -2.39 -0.62
CA GLY A 144 -5.51 -3.22 0.04
C GLY A 144 -5.74 -4.71 -0.16
N ASN A 145 -4.67 -5.46 -0.39
CA ASN A 145 -4.66 -6.92 -0.54
C ASN A 145 -3.70 -7.62 0.43
N SER A 146 -2.95 -6.86 1.24
CA SER A 146 -2.03 -7.42 2.21
C SER A 146 -2.78 -8.29 3.22
N LYS A 147 -2.15 -9.37 3.67
CA LYS A 147 -2.73 -10.28 4.67
C LYS A 147 -3.27 -9.53 5.89
N ALA A 148 -2.49 -8.56 6.39
CA ALA A 148 -2.88 -7.76 7.55
C ALA A 148 -4.14 -6.92 7.29
N MET A 149 -4.30 -6.36 6.08
CA MET A 149 -5.53 -5.65 5.71
C MET A 149 -6.72 -6.57 5.48
N LEU A 150 -6.52 -7.75 4.90
CA LEU A 150 -7.59 -8.74 4.74
C LEU A 150 -8.14 -9.21 6.09
N GLU A 151 -7.28 -9.37 7.11
CA GLU A 151 -7.69 -9.68 8.48
C GLU A 151 -8.54 -8.55 9.09
N VAL A 152 -8.13 -7.28 8.91
CA VAL A 152 -8.92 -6.11 9.32
C VAL A 152 -10.28 -6.09 8.64
N LEU A 153 -10.34 -6.26 7.32
CA LEU A 153 -11.58 -6.25 6.55
C LEU A 153 -12.51 -7.42 6.93
N SER A 154 -11.95 -8.59 7.22
CA SER A 154 -12.69 -9.74 7.73
C SER A 154 -13.35 -9.42 9.07
N LEU A 155 -12.63 -8.79 10.00
CA LEU A 155 -13.19 -8.36 11.28
C LEU A 155 -14.28 -7.29 11.08
N VAL A 156 -14.02 -6.28 10.25
CA VAL A 156 -15.00 -5.24 9.90
C VAL A 156 -16.31 -5.85 9.39
N SER A 157 -16.25 -6.85 8.51
CA SER A 157 -17.43 -7.51 7.95
C SER A 157 -18.30 -8.23 9.00
N LYS A 158 -17.68 -8.78 10.04
CA LYS A 158 -18.36 -9.46 11.15
C LYS A 158 -19.01 -8.43 12.07
N VAL A 159 -18.25 -7.39 12.41
CA VAL A 159 -18.64 -6.36 13.38
C VAL A 159 -19.68 -5.40 12.82
N ALA A 160 -19.68 -5.14 11.52
CA ALA A 160 -20.68 -4.29 10.87
C ALA A 160 -22.12 -4.76 11.16
N LYS A 161 -22.34 -6.07 11.29
CA LYS A 161 -23.66 -6.70 11.52
C LYS A 161 -24.18 -6.59 12.97
N THR A 162 -23.36 -6.11 13.91
CA THR A 162 -23.72 -5.92 15.33
C THR A 162 -23.88 -4.43 15.66
N ASP A 163 -24.43 -4.11 16.83
CA ASP A 163 -24.48 -2.73 17.37
C ASP A 163 -23.38 -2.46 18.42
N SER A 164 -22.39 -3.37 18.53
CA SER A 164 -21.29 -3.22 19.49
C SER A 164 -20.42 -2.00 19.21
N THR A 165 -19.95 -1.37 20.28
CA THR A 165 -18.94 -0.31 20.22
C THR A 165 -17.63 -0.85 19.65
N VAL A 166 -17.02 -0.09 18.76
CA VAL A 166 -15.76 -0.46 18.09
C VAL A 166 -14.72 0.61 18.37
N LEU A 167 -13.53 0.17 18.80
CA LEU A 167 -12.37 1.04 18.97
C LEU A 167 -11.37 0.78 17.83
N ILE A 168 -11.19 1.77 16.97
CA ILE A 168 -10.29 1.71 15.81
C ILE A 168 -8.97 2.39 16.18
N THR A 169 -7.89 1.63 16.24
CA THR A 169 -6.56 2.17 16.55
C THR A 169 -5.65 2.10 15.33
N GLY A 170 -4.66 2.98 15.29
CA GLY A 170 -3.67 3.00 14.22
C GLY A 170 -3.10 4.39 14.03
N GLU A 171 -1.91 4.49 13.44
CA GLU A 171 -1.23 5.76 13.23
C GLU A 171 -2.06 6.75 12.41
N SER A 172 -1.67 8.02 12.44
CA SER A 172 -2.31 9.04 11.60
C SER A 172 -2.19 8.68 10.12
N GLY A 173 -3.25 8.92 9.35
CA GLY A 173 -3.27 8.65 7.91
C GLY A 173 -3.37 7.17 7.51
N THR A 174 -3.66 6.24 8.43
CA THR A 174 -3.81 4.80 8.11
C THR A 174 -5.15 4.42 7.49
N GLY A 175 -6.18 5.29 7.58
CA GLY A 175 -7.53 5.04 7.05
C GLY A 175 -8.60 4.72 8.11
N LYS A 176 -8.43 5.14 9.37
CA LYS A 176 -9.40 4.88 10.46
C LYS A 176 -10.83 5.32 10.13
N GLU A 177 -10.99 6.51 9.57
CA GLU A 177 -12.29 7.04 9.15
C GLU A 177 -12.93 6.20 8.03
N LEU A 178 -12.13 5.73 7.06
CA LEU A 178 -12.60 4.83 6.01
C LEU A 178 -13.12 3.51 6.59
N ILE A 179 -12.42 2.95 7.58
CA ILE A 179 -12.90 1.75 8.30
C ILE A 179 -14.20 2.04 9.05
N ALA A 180 -14.31 3.17 9.75
CA ALA A 180 -15.54 3.53 10.45
C ALA A 180 -16.74 3.66 9.49
N LYS A 181 -16.52 4.32 8.34
CA LYS A 181 -17.53 4.46 7.29
C LYS A 181 -17.91 3.11 6.68
N ALA A 182 -16.93 2.24 6.45
CA ALA A 182 -17.16 0.87 5.98
C ALA A 182 -18.01 0.04 6.95
N ILE A 183 -17.75 0.14 8.27
CA ILE A 183 -18.58 -0.49 9.31
C ILE A 183 -20.03 0.01 9.20
N HIS A 184 -20.24 1.32 9.10
CA HIS A 184 -21.57 1.90 9.01
C HIS A 184 -22.33 1.45 7.75
N LEU A 185 -21.72 1.56 6.57
CA LEU A 185 -22.33 1.21 5.28
C LEU A 185 -22.71 -0.28 5.17
N ASN A 186 -22.01 -1.14 5.91
CA ASN A 186 -22.28 -2.58 5.96
C ASN A 186 -23.12 -3.00 7.18
N SER A 187 -23.67 -2.03 7.93
CA SER A 187 -24.48 -2.29 9.12
C SER A 187 -25.98 -2.29 8.88
N ARG A 188 -26.75 -2.66 9.92
CA ARG A 188 -28.21 -2.49 9.95
C ARG A 188 -28.63 -1.02 9.90
N ARG A 189 -27.73 -0.10 10.23
CA ARG A 189 -27.94 1.36 10.27
C ARG A 189 -27.45 2.08 9.01
N LYS A 190 -27.09 1.36 7.94
CA LYS A 190 -26.55 1.93 6.69
C LYS A 190 -27.39 3.02 6.01
N ASN A 191 -28.70 3.02 6.24
CA ASN A 191 -29.64 4.02 5.69
C ASN A 191 -29.98 5.13 6.71
N ARG A 192 -29.26 5.19 7.84
CA ARG A 192 -29.42 6.18 8.92
C ARG A 192 -28.25 7.15 8.91
N ALA A 193 -28.30 8.17 9.76
CA ALA A 193 -27.23 9.16 9.86
C ALA A 193 -25.90 8.51 10.26
N PHE A 194 -24.83 8.93 9.60
CA PHE A 194 -23.44 8.70 10.00
C PHE A 194 -22.82 10.04 10.34
N ILE A 195 -22.80 10.38 11.62
CA ILE A 195 -22.26 11.64 12.12
C ILE A 195 -20.81 11.41 12.51
N THR A 196 -19.90 12.24 12.00
CA THR A 196 -18.47 12.16 12.28
C THR A 196 -18.01 13.40 13.00
N ILE A 197 -17.18 13.25 14.02
CA ILE A 197 -16.53 14.39 14.68
C ILE A 197 -15.10 14.06 15.05
N ASN A 198 -14.18 14.98 14.77
CA ASN A 198 -12.83 14.94 15.29
C ASN A 198 -12.80 15.70 16.63
N CYS A 199 -12.52 15.00 17.72
CA CYS A 199 -12.52 15.56 19.07
C CYS A 199 -11.36 16.55 19.31
N GLY A 200 -10.22 16.37 18.62
CA GLY A 200 -9.08 17.27 18.69
C GLY A 200 -9.27 18.59 17.94
N ALA A 201 -10.20 18.64 16.98
CA ALA A 201 -10.53 19.85 16.23
C ALA A 201 -11.46 20.83 16.99
N ILE A 202 -12.14 20.36 18.04
CA ILE A 202 -13.03 21.20 18.86
C ILE A 202 -12.25 21.74 20.06
N PRO A 203 -12.29 23.06 20.32
CA PRO A 203 -11.76 23.63 21.56
C PRO A 203 -12.32 22.91 22.80
N GLU A 204 -11.46 22.61 23.78
CA GLU A 204 -11.80 21.80 24.95
C GLU A 204 -13.07 22.27 25.66
N ASN A 205 -13.23 23.59 25.81
CA ASN A 205 -14.37 24.24 26.45
C ASN A 205 -15.70 24.13 25.68
N LEU A 206 -15.66 23.75 24.39
CA LEU A 206 -16.84 23.58 23.53
C LEU A 206 -17.20 22.12 23.29
N GLN A 207 -16.31 21.16 23.60
CA GLN A 207 -16.54 19.74 23.33
C GLN A 207 -17.87 19.24 23.90
N GLU A 208 -18.19 19.57 25.15
CA GLU A 208 -19.45 19.13 25.77
C GLU A 208 -20.69 19.71 25.09
N SER A 209 -20.62 20.99 24.72
CA SER A 209 -21.71 21.70 24.06
C SER A 209 -21.95 21.15 22.65
N GLU A 210 -20.90 20.81 21.91
CA GLU A 210 -21.02 20.19 20.59
C GLU A 210 -21.58 18.76 20.68
N LEU A 211 -21.02 17.92 21.56
CA LEU A 211 -21.42 16.51 21.65
C LEU A 211 -22.81 16.34 22.26
N PHE A 212 -23.10 17.03 23.37
CA PHE A 212 -24.30 16.79 24.17
C PHE A 212 -25.35 17.90 24.05
N GLY A 213 -25.02 19.04 23.44
CA GLY A 213 -25.91 20.20 23.34
C GLY A 213 -25.92 21.06 24.60
N HIS A 214 -26.62 22.18 24.56
CA HIS A 214 -26.78 23.08 25.70
C HIS A 214 -28.15 23.74 25.71
N VAL A 215 -28.59 24.16 26.90
CA VAL A 215 -29.74 25.06 27.07
C VAL A 215 -29.29 26.50 27.09
N ARG A 216 -30.20 27.42 26.74
CA ARG A 216 -29.95 28.86 26.84
C ARG A 216 -29.50 29.24 28.25
N GLY A 217 -28.42 30.02 28.34
CA GLY A 217 -27.85 30.48 29.60
C GLY A 217 -26.91 29.49 30.31
N ALA A 218 -26.61 28.34 29.70
CA ALA A 218 -25.71 27.34 30.29
C ALA A 218 -24.26 27.84 30.51
N PHE A 219 -23.78 28.77 29.69
CA PHE A 219 -22.47 29.42 29.80
C PHE A 219 -22.49 30.78 29.09
N THR A 220 -21.45 31.58 29.29
CA THR A 220 -21.29 32.88 28.62
C THR A 220 -21.25 32.71 27.10
N GLY A 221 -22.29 33.18 26.39
CA GLY A 221 -22.45 33.00 24.95
C GLY A 221 -23.53 31.99 24.52
N ALA A 222 -24.14 31.26 25.46
CA ALA A 222 -25.28 30.36 25.21
C ALA A 222 -26.60 31.14 25.01
N ILE A 223 -26.73 31.82 23.87
CA ILE A 223 -27.85 32.73 23.57
C ILE A 223 -29.16 31.96 23.28
N ARG A 224 -29.07 30.71 22.81
CA ARG A 224 -30.21 29.84 22.48
C ARG A 224 -29.90 28.40 22.83
N ASP A 225 -30.94 27.57 22.90
CA ASP A 225 -30.78 26.11 22.99
C ASP A 225 -30.10 25.56 21.73
N LYS A 226 -29.24 24.56 21.91
CA LYS A 226 -28.56 23.84 20.84
C LYS A 226 -28.67 22.33 21.10
N ARG A 227 -29.06 21.57 20.06
CA ARG A 227 -28.99 20.10 20.08
C ARG A 227 -27.56 19.65 19.90
N GLY A 228 -27.18 18.58 20.60
CA GLY A 228 -25.86 17.97 20.47
C GLY A 228 -25.79 16.90 19.38
N LEU A 229 -24.57 16.56 18.96
CA LEU A 229 -24.30 15.54 17.95
C LEU A 229 -24.89 14.17 18.30
N PHE A 230 -24.95 13.80 19.59
CA PHE A 230 -25.62 12.57 20.01
C PHE A 230 -27.12 12.54 19.65
N GLN A 231 -27.79 13.69 19.76
CA GLN A 231 -29.21 13.80 19.39
C GLN A 231 -29.41 13.86 17.87
N GLU A 232 -28.41 14.31 17.11
CA GLU A 232 -28.43 14.31 15.65
C GLU A 232 -28.14 12.91 15.08
N ALA A 233 -27.33 12.12 15.79
CA ALA A 233 -27.00 10.75 15.44
C ALA A 233 -28.04 9.70 15.89
N ASP A 234 -29.14 10.13 16.51
CA ASP A 234 -30.16 9.22 17.06
C ASP A 234 -30.73 8.26 16.00
N GLY A 235 -30.78 6.97 16.32
CA GLY A 235 -31.08 5.86 15.41
C GLY A 235 -29.95 5.52 14.43
N GLY A 236 -28.86 6.29 14.39
CA GLY A 236 -27.74 6.18 13.47
C GLY A 236 -26.42 5.74 14.12
N THR A 237 -25.31 6.29 13.61
CA THR A 237 -23.97 6.00 14.08
C THR A 237 -23.22 7.30 14.32
N LEU A 238 -22.56 7.42 15.48
CA LEU A 238 -21.66 8.51 15.82
C LEU A 238 -20.23 7.98 15.81
N PHE A 239 -19.37 8.59 14.99
CA PHE A 239 -17.95 8.31 14.92
C PHE A 239 -17.16 9.42 15.62
N LEU A 240 -16.50 9.06 16.72
CA LEU A 240 -15.59 9.92 17.48
C LEU A 240 -14.15 9.66 17.02
N ASP A 241 -13.63 10.50 16.12
CA ASP A 241 -12.22 10.48 15.75
C ASP A 241 -11.37 11.20 16.81
N GLU A 242 -10.16 10.68 17.02
CA GLU A 242 -9.22 11.17 18.03
C GLU A 242 -9.82 11.23 19.45
N VAL A 243 -10.50 10.17 19.89
CA VAL A 243 -11.17 10.10 21.21
C VAL A 243 -10.22 10.38 22.39
N GLY A 244 -8.91 10.14 22.22
CA GLY A 244 -7.89 10.47 23.20
C GLY A 244 -7.72 11.97 23.48
N GLU A 245 -8.26 12.85 22.63
CA GLU A 245 -8.24 14.32 22.80
C GLU A 245 -9.50 14.86 23.52
N THR A 246 -10.37 13.97 24.02
CA THR A 246 -11.54 14.38 24.79
C THR A 246 -11.17 14.84 26.20
N SER A 247 -11.76 15.94 26.66
CA SER A 247 -11.58 16.42 28.04
C SER A 247 -12.08 15.40 29.06
N LEU A 248 -11.52 15.40 30.29
CA LEU A 248 -11.97 14.49 31.35
C LEU A 248 -13.47 14.64 31.67
N SER A 249 -14.02 15.86 31.55
CA SER A 249 -15.43 16.12 31.78
C SER A 249 -16.32 15.55 30.66
N THR A 250 -15.87 15.65 29.41
CA THR A 250 -16.50 14.99 28.25
C THR A 250 -16.46 13.47 28.41
N GLN A 251 -15.33 12.90 28.86
CA GLN A 251 -15.17 11.47 29.09
C GLN A 251 -16.18 10.92 30.11
N VAL A 252 -16.48 11.67 31.18
CA VAL A 252 -17.51 11.28 32.17
C VAL A 252 -18.90 11.18 31.53
N LYS A 253 -19.26 12.11 30.64
CA LYS A 253 -20.56 12.10 29.95
C LYS A 253 -20.63 11.01 28.88
N LEU A 254 -19.53 10.75 28.17
CA LEU A 254 -19.41 9.63 27.24
C LEU A 254 -19.61 8.28 27.95
N LEU A 255 -19.03 8.13 29.14
CA LEU A 255 -19.19 6.92 29.95
C LEU A 255 -20.66 6.70 30.33
N ARG A 256 -21.37 7.76 30.77
CA ARG A 256 -22.80 7.67 31.10
C ARG A 256 -23.64 7.22 29.91
N PHE A 257 -23.39 7.79 28.73
CA PHE A 257 -24.05 7.36 27.51
C PHE A 257 -23.79 5.87 27.22
N LEU A 258 -22.55 5.40 27.33
CA LEU A 258 -22.19 3.99 27.09
C LEU A 258 -22.76 3.01 28.12
N GLN A 259 -23.16 3.49 29.30
CA GLN A 259 -23.76 2.68 30.35
C GLN A 259 -25.29 2.62 30.22
N ASP A 260 -25.93 3.78 30.07
CA ASP A 260 -27.38 3.92 30.25
C ASP A 260 -28.12 4.30 28.95
N GLY A 261 -27.40 4.67 27.88
CA GLY A 261 -28.00 5.22 26.65
C GLY A 261 -28.55 6.65 26.84
N GLU A 262 -28.18 7.31 27.94
CA GLU A 262 -28.64 8.64 28.31
C GLU A 262 -27.55 9.70 28.12
N ILE A 263 -27.96 10.87 27.63
CA ILE A 263 -27.14 12.09 27.61
C ILE A 263 -27.82 13.22 28.38
N ARG A 264 -27.05 14.24 28.75
CA ARG A 264 -27.58 15.48 29.33
C ARG A 264 -26.95 16.70 28.67
N ARG A 265 -27.79 17.67 28.29
CA ARG A 265 -27.34 18.96 27.77
C ARG A 265 -26.58 19.72 28.86
N VAL A 266 -25.62 20.55 28.44
CA VAL A 266 -24.93 21.47 29.36
C VAL A 266 -25.95 22.45 29.93
N GLY A 267 -25.98 22.60 31.27
CA GLY A 267 -26.94 23.44 31.98
C GLY A 267 -28.32 22.82 32.18
N ASP A 268 -28.53 21.58 31.74
CA ASP A 268 -29.78 20.84 31.87
C ASP A 268 -29.62 19.67 32.85
N VAL A 269 -30.69 19.33 33.59
CA VAL A 269 -30.69 18.22 34.55
C VAL A 269 -31.42 16.99 34.02
N ASP A 270 -32.30 17.18 33.03
CA ASP A 270 -33.16 16.12 32.51
C ASP A 270 -32.37 15.22 31.55
N PRO A 271 -32.38 13.88 31.77
CA PRO A 271 -31.75 12.94 30.86
C PRO A 271 -32.54 12.80 29.55
N ILE A 272 -31.82 12.61 28.46
CA ILE A 272 -32.35 12.35 27.13
C ILE A 272 -31.83 10.99 26.67
N HIS A 273 -32.72 10.05 26.42
CA HIS A 273 -32.36 8.76 25.82
C HIS A 273 -32.11 8.92 24.32
N VAL A 274 -31.03 8.31 23.82
CA VAL A 274 -30.70 8.25 22.39
C VAL A 274 -30.20 6.85 22.02
N ASP A 275 -30.61 6.34 20.86
CA ASP A 275 -30.16 5.05 20.32
C ASP A 275 -29.07 5.27 19.27
N VAL A 276 -27.82 5.40 19.72
CA VAL A 276 -26.67 5.69 18.86
C VAL A 276 -25.68 4.55 18.90
N ARG A 277 -25.30 4.03 17.74
CA ARG A 277 -24.12 3.15 17.65
C ARG A 277 -22.85 4.00 17.71
N LEU A 278 -21.97 3.72 18.68
CA LEU A 278 -20.72 4.45 18.82
C LEU A 278 -19.55 3.72 18.13
N LEU A 279 -18.81 4.46 17.31
CA LEU A 279 -17.49 4.07 16.79
C LEU A 279 -16.48 5.09 17.31
N ALA A 280 -15.33 4.64 17.81
CA ALA A 280 -14.28 5.53 18.29
C ALA A 280 -12.96 5.23 17.58
N ALA A 281 -12.14 6.25 17.36
CA ALA A 281 -10.80 6.09 16.81
C ALA A 281 -9.75 6.84 17.64
N SER A 282 -8.53 6.28 17.67
CA SER A 282 -7.37 6.93 18.27
C SER A 282 -6.09 6.63 17.49
N ASN A 283 -5.26 7.65 17.29
CA ASN A 283 -3.86 7.53 16.87
C ASN A 283 -2.87 7.48 18.04
N ARG A 284 -3.33 7.79 19.25
CA ARG A 284 -2.54 7.73 20.48
C ARG A 284 -2.78 6.42 21.21
N ASP A 285 -1.78 6.03 21.98
CA ASP A 285 -1.88 4.91 22.91
C ASP A 285 -2.74 5.31 24.11
N LEU A 286 -4.00 4.86 24.13
CA LEU A 286 -4.93 5.18 25.21
C LEU A 286 -4.47 4.63 26.56
N THR A 287 -3.70 3.53 26.59
CA THR A 287 -3.19 2.97 27.84
C THR A 287 -2.17 3.88 28.49
N LYS A 288 -1.29 4.50 27.70
CA LYS A 288 -0.38 5.55 28.20
C LYS A 288 -1.12 6.78 28.69
N LEU A 289 -2.21 7.19 28.03
CA LEU A 289 -3.02 8.31 28.49
C LEU A 289 -3.73 8.03 29.83
N ILE A 290 -4.05 6.77 30.11
CA ILE A 290 -4.57 6.35 31.42
C ILE A 290 -3.49 6.48 32.49
N GLU A 291 -2.27 6.00 32.22
CA GLU A 291 -1.12 6.15 33.13
C GLU A 291 -0.79 7.62 33.42
N GLU A 292 -0.96 8.51 32.43
CA GLU A 292 -0.79 9.96 32.56
C GLU A 292 -1.98 10.68 33.23
N GLY A 293 -3.07 9.98 33.57
CA GLY A 293 -4.28 10.56 34.16
C GLY A 293 -5.09 11.45 33.19
N LYS A 294 -4.84 11.36 31.88
CA LYS A 294 -5.51 12.12 30.83
C LYS A 294 -6.69 11.38 30.21
N PHE A 295 -6.76 10.07 30.40
CA PHE A 295 -7.86 9.24 29.93
C PHE A 295 -8.38 8.34 31.06
N ARG A 296 -9.70 8.21 31.16
CA ARG A 296 -10.30 7.38 32.21
C ARG A 296 -10.26 5.90 31.84
N GLU A 297 -9.83 5.09 32.80
CA GLU A 297 -9.75 3.64 32.67
C GLU A 297 -11.13 3.00 32.45
N ASP A 298 -12.16 3.45 33.18
CA ASP A 298 -13.54 2.95 33.06
C ASP A 298 -14.15 3.19 31.67
N LEU A 299 -13.90 4.35 31.08
CA LEU A 299 -14.29 4.67 29.71
C LEU A 299 -13.55 3.81 28.69
N TYR A 300 -12.24 3.60 28.87
CA TYR A 300 -11.45 2.77 27.96
C TYR A 300 -12.04 1.36 27.84
N TYR A 301 -12.37 0.71 28.95
CA TYR A 301 -12.96 -0.63 28.90
C TYR A 301 -14.35 -0.67 28.23
N ARG A 302 -15.12 0.42 28.29
CA ARG A 302 -16.42 0.53 27.61
C ARG A 302 -16.31 0.86 26.12
N LEU A 303 -15.23 1.51 25.70
CA LEU A 303 -14.93 1.75 24.29
C LEU A 303 -14.29 0.53 23.64
N ASN A 304 -13.38 -0.14 24.35
CA ASN A 304 -12.56 -1.23 23.84
C ASN A 304 -13.29 -2.59 23.87
N VAL A 305 -14.55 -2.63 23.43
CA VAL A 305 -15.33 -3.87 23.35
C VAL A 305 -14.85 -4.71 22.16
N ILE A 306 -14.68 -4.05 21.00
CA ILE A 306 -14.14 -4.68 19.79
C ILE A 306 -12.99 -3.80 19.27
N PRO A 307 -11.73 -4.17 19.56
CA PRO A 307 -10.57 -3.48 19.01
C PRO A 307 -10.36 -3.84 17.54
N ILE A 308 -10.14 -2.83 16.70
CA ILE A 308 -9.65 -2.98 15.33
C ILE A 308 -8.36 -2.17 15.21
N HIS A 309 -7.22 -2.86 15.03
CA HIS A 309 -5.95 -2.20 14.81
C HIS A 309 -5.63 -2.14 13.32
N ILE A 310 -5.42 -0.95 12.78
CA ILE A 310 -4.99 -0.76 11.39
C ILE A 310 -3.47 -0.67 11.37
N PRO A 311 -2.77 -1.61 10.70
CA PRO A 311 -1.32 -1.59 10.61
C PRO A 311 -0.85 -0.36 9.80
N PRO A 312 0.30 0.24 10.18
CA PRO A 312 0.90 1.31 9.40
C PRO A 312 1.34 0.79 8.02
N LEU A 313 1.42 1.69 7.04
CA LEU A 313 1.70 1.37 5.64
C LEU A 313 3.02 0.60 5.46
N ARG A 314 4.04 0.91 6.28
CA ARG A 314 5.31 0.17 6.29
C ARG A 314 5.22 -1.31 6.66
N GLN A 315 4.15 -1.74 7.32
CA GLN A 315 3.88 -3.15 7.66
C GLN A 315 2.98 -3.84 6.62
N ARG A 316 2.51 -3.12 5.61
CA ARG A 316 1.65 -3.60 4.52
C ARG A 316 2.15 -3.09 3.16
N LYS A 317 3.44 -3.31 2.88
CA LYS A 317 4.11 -2.78 1.68
C LYS A 317 3.49 -3.26 0.37
N ASP A 318 2.89 -4.45 0.36
CA ASP A 318 2.19 -5.01 -0.80
C ASP A 318 0.99 -4.15 -1.24
N ASP A 319 0.43 -3.33 -0.33
CA ASP A 319 -0.67 -2.42 -0.63
C ASP A 319 -0.18 -1.14 -1.34
N ILE A 320 1.11 -0.79 -1.25
CA ILE A 320 1.64 0.48 -1.76
C ILE A 320 1.44 0.61 -3.28
N PRO A 321 1.81 -0.37 -4.13
CA PRO A 321 1.60 -0.26 -5.58
C PRO A 321 0.11 -0.11 -5.94
N LEU A 322 -0.78 -0.84 -5.25
CA LEU A 322 -2.22 -0.76 -5.48
C LEU A 322 -2.78 0.63 -5.13
N LEU A 323 -2.36 1.19 -4.00
CA LEU A 323 -2.73 2.52 -3.56
C LEU A 323 -2.22 3.59 -4.54
N ILE A 324 -0.97 3.47 -5.00
CA ILE A 324 -0.38 4.38 -5.99
C ILE A 324 -1.22 4.36 -7.27
N ASN A 325 -1.48 3.19 -7.84
CA ASN A 325 -2.24 3.06 -9.09
C ASN A 325 -3.65 3.65 -8.94
N TYR A 326 -4.30 3.40 -7.80
CA TYR A 326 -5.59 3.99 -7.48
C TYR A 326 -5.54 5.53 -7.43
N PHE A 327 -4.56 6.11 -6.72
CA PHE A 327 -4.42 7.57 -6.61
C PHE A 327 -4.02 8.22 -7.94
N VAL A 328 -3.11 7.61 -8.71
CA VAL A 328 -2.75 8.11 -10.04
C VAL A 328 -3.98 8.21 -10.91
N LYS A 329 -4.79 7.15 -11.00
CA LYS A 329 -6.03 7.16 -11.77
C LYS A 329 -6.99 8.26 -11.28
N LYS A 330 -7.24 8.30 -9.97
CA LYS A 330 -8.13 9.29 -9.33
C LYS A 330 -7.73 10.73 -9.66
N TYR A 331 -6.44 11.06 -9.56
CA TYR A 331 -5.97 12.43 -9.77
C TYR A 331 -5.72 12.77 -11.23
N ALA A 332 -5.33 11.81 -12.07
CA ALA A 332 -5.23 12.01 -13.52
C ALA A 332 -6.60 12.39 -14.12
N GLU A 333 -7.67 11.68 -13.72
CA GLU A 333 -9.05 12.00 -14.12
C GLU A 333 -9.49 13.38 -13.61
N ARG A 334 -9.18 13.71 -12.35
CA ARG A 334 -9.56 14.99 -11.73
C ARG A 334 -8.86 16.19 -12.37
N GLU A 335 -7.57 16.07 -12.64
CA GLU A 335 -6.73 17.14 -13.20
C GLU A 335 -6.74 17.16 -14.74
N ASN A 336 -7.52 16.27 -15.37
CA ASN A 336 -7.63 16.12 -16.82
C ASN A 336 -6.27 15.95 -17.51
N LYS A 337 -5.41 15.10 -16.93
CA LYS A 337 -4.08 14.77 -17.44
C LYS A 337 -3.99 13.32 -17.92
N ASN A 338 -3.17 13.07 -18.92
CA ASN A 338 -2.91 11.73 -19.46
C ASN A 338 -1.78 11.00 -18.71
N VAL A 339 -1.80 11.04 -17.37
CA VAL A 339 -0.85 10.27 -16.54
C VAL A 339 -1.39 8.86 -16.37
N VAL A 340 -0.70 7.87 -16.94
CA VAL A 340 -1.13 6.47 -16.97
C VAL A 340 -0.52 5.63 -15.86
N GLY A 341 0.50 6.13 -15.16
CA GLY A 341 1.17 5.36 -14.11
C GLY A 341 2.43 6.01 -13.55
N VAL A 342 3.28 5.17 -12.97
CA VAL A 342 4.56 5.53 -12.33
C VAL A 342 5.67 4.73 -12.99
N SER A 343 6.84 5.33 -13.21
CA SER A 343 8.00 4.61 -13.75
C SER A 343 8.48 3.53 -12.77
N PRO A 344 9.14 2.45 -13.25
CA PRO A 344 9.70 1.41 -12.37
C PRO A 344 10.64 1.97 -11.29
N GLU A 345 11.47 2.95 -11.64
CA GLU A 345 12.41 3.60 -10.73
C GLU A 345 11.68 4.39 -9.63
N ALA A 346 10.66 5.16 -10.00
CA ALA A 346 9.84 5.89 -9.05
C ALA A 346 9.04 4.93 -8.14
N MET A 347 8.56 3.81 -8.68
CA MET A 347 7.87 2.77 -7.90
C MET A 347 8.78 2.14 -6.84
N ILE A 348 10.06 1.89 -7.17
CA ILE A 348 11.06 1.38 -6.20
C ILE A 348 11.26 2.38 -5.06
N LEU A 349 11.35 3.68 -5.37
CA LEU A 349 11.48 4.74 -4.37
C LEU A 349 10.27 4.80 -3.43
N LEU A 350 9.06 4.81 -4.02
CA LEU A 350 7.81 4.86 -3.27
C LEU A 350 7.61 3.63 -2.40
N THR A 351 7.93 2.43 -2.89
CA THR A 351 7.81 1.18 -2.12
C THR A 351 8.88 1.06 -1.02
N GLY A 352 10.05 1.67 -1.24
CA GLY A 352 11.16 1.70 -0.29
C GLY A 352 10.97 2.68 0.88
N TYR A 353 10.10 3.67 0.73
CA TYR A 353 9.88 4.70 1.75
C TYR A 353 9.10 4.17 2.97
N HIS A 354 9.33 4.78 4.14
CA HIS A 354 8.75 4.34 5.41
C HIS A 354 7.34 4.89 5.68
N TRP A 355 6.91 5.90 4.93
CA TRP A 355 5.57 6.50 5.00
C TRP A 355 5.11 6.85 6.44
N PRO A 356 5.80 7.77 7.15
CA PRO A 356 5.42 8.20 8.50
C PRO A 356 4.00 8.79 8.57
N GLY A 357 3.50 9.42 7.51
CA GLY A 357 2.12 9.89 7.39
C GLY A 357 1.18 8.88 6.72
N ASN A 358 1.63 7.64 6.54
CA ASN A 358 0.88 6.50 6.01
C ASN A 358 0.21 6.81 4.66
N VAL A 359 -1.04 6.39 4.48
CA VAL A 359 -1.77 6.50 3.21
C VAL A 359 -2.07 7.96 2.88
N ARG A 360 -2.29 8.82 3.87
CA ARG A 360 -2.51 10.26 3.66
C ARG A 360 -1.29 10.95 3.06
N GLU A 361 -0.10 10.62 3.55
CA GLU A 361 1.14 11.14 2.96
C GLU A 361 1.36 10.58 1.55
N LEU A 362 1.15 9.28 1.34
CA LEU A 362 1.23 8.66 0.01
C LEU A 362 0.29 9.35 -0.99
N GLU A 363 -0.96 9.56 -0.61
CA GLU A 363 -1.98 10.24 -1.42
C GLU A 363 -1.52 11.64 -1.82
N ASN A 364 -1.05 12.45 -0.86
CA ASN A 364 -0.58 13.80 -1.12
C ASN A 364 0.65 13.83 -2.03
N VAL A 365 1.57 12.87 -1.87
CA VAL A 365 2.76 12.75 -2.72
C VAL A 365 2.38 12.39 -4.14
N VAL A 366 1.47 11.44 -4.33
CA VAL A 366 1.00 11.02 -5.66
C VAL A 366 0.19 12.14 -6.33
N GLU A 367 -0.73 12.80 -5.62
CA GLU A 367 -1.48 13.95 -6.13
C GLU A 367 -0.52 15.03 -6.64
N ARG A 368 0.46 15.41 -5.82
CA ARG A 368 1.48 16.39 -6.21
C ARG A 368 2.28 15.94 -7.42
N ALA A 369 2.69 14.67 -7.49
CA ALA A 369 3.45 14.14 -8.62
C ALA A 369 2.64 14.16 -9.92
N VAL A 370 1.35 13.83 -9.89
CA VAL A 370 0.43 13.97 -11.04
C VAL A 370 0.35 15.42 -11.49
N ILE A 371 0.27 16.38 -10.56
CA ILE A 371 0.21 17.82 -10.89
C ILE A 371 1.51 18.33 -11.50
N LEU A 372 2.67 17.87 -11.02
CA LEU A 372 3.98 18.37 -11.46
C LEU A 372 4.51 17.69 -12.71
N THR A 373 4.17 16.42 -12.94
CA THR A 373 4.71 15.69 -14.07
C THR A 373 4.26 16.30 -15.40
N SER A 374 5.20 16.37 -16.33
CA SER A 374 4.99 16.78 -17.72
C SER A 374 4.86 15.58 -18.67
N TYR A 375 5.02 14.37 -18.14
CA TYR A 375 5.00 13.11 -18.90
C TYR A 375 3.72 12.31 -18.60
N ASN A 376 3.53 11.21 -19.33
CA ASN A 376 2.48 10.25 -19.08
C ASN A 376 2.80 9.30 -17.90
N LEU A 377 4.02 9.31 -17.38
CA LEU A 377 4.46 8.54 -16.23
C LEU A 377 5.10 9.46 -15.18
N ILE A 378 4.80 9.22 -13.92
CA ILE A 378 5.50 9.87 -12.80
C ILE A 378 6.94 9.35 -12.76
N LEU A 379 7.91 10.26 -12.85
CA LEU A 379 9.34 9.98 -12.80
C LEU A 379 9.92 10.24 -11.40
N PRO A 380 11.13 9.72 -11.09
CA PRO A 380 11.79 9.99 -9.81
C PRO A 380 11.94 11.48 -9.51
N GLU A 381 12.19 12.32 -10.52
CA GLU A 381 12.33 13.77 -10.37
C GLU A 381 11.06 14.49 -9.91
N ASP A 382 9.88 13.92 -10.19
CA ASP A 382 8.58 14.44 -9.76
C ASP A 382 8.32 14.19 -8.26
N LEU A 383 9.09 13.29 -7.64
CA LEU A 383 8.93 12.93 -6.24
C LEU A 383 9.66 13.90 -5.30
N PRO A 384 9.13 14.13 -4.08
CA PRO A 384 9.80 14.91 -3.05
C PRO A 384 11.22 14.41 -2.75
N GLN A 385 12.14 15.36 -2.49
CA GLN A 385 13.54 15.07 -2.16
C GLN A 385 13.70 14.05 -1.02
N ALA A 386 12.87 14.14 0.03
CA ALA A 386 12.90 13.21 1.15
C ALA A 386 12.67 11.74 0.75
N ILE A 387 11.89 11.47 -0.31
CA ILE A 387 11.64 10.12 -0.82
C ILE A 387 12.80 9.67 -1.72
N ARG A 388 13.34 10.58 -2.55
CA ARG A 388 14.50 10.31 -3.40
C ARG A 388 15.73 9.94 -2.57
N GLU A 389 15.99 10.67 -1.49
CA GLU A 389 17.16 10.48 -0.61
C GLU A 389 17.01 9.30 0.37
N ALA A 390 15.79 8.86 0.66
CA ALA A 390 15.57 7.75 1.58
C ALA A 390 16.13 6.41 1.05
N HIS A 391 16.24 6.27 -0.27
CA HIS A 391 16.88 5.10 -0.89
C HIS A 391 18.41 5.21 -0.85
N SER A 392 18.97 6.42 -1.02
CA SER A 392 20.42 6.65 -0.84
C SER A 392 20.86 6.25 0.57
N ARG A 393 20.12 6.65 1.63
CA ARG A 393 20.50 6.30 3.02
C ARG A 393 20.39 4.81 3.38
N ASN A 394 19.59 4.04 2.65
CA ASN A 394 19.52 2.57 2.83
C ASN A 394 20.58 1.83 2.00
N GLY A 395 21.28 2.54 1.10
CA GLY A 395 22.37 2.04 0.26
C GLY A 395 23.75 2.65 0.55
N GLU A 396 23.87 3.58 1.50
CA GLU A 396 25.15 4.18 1.92
C GLU A 396 25.71 3.39 3.13
N PHE A 397 26.63 2.44 3.00
CA PHE A 397 28.04 2.70 2.66
C PHE A 397 28.26 3.79 1.61
N SER A 398 28.75 4.94 2.11
CA SER A 398 29.27 6.13 1.41
C SER A 398 28.24 6.91 0.59
N SER A 399 27.87 8.14 0.95
CA SER A 399 28.81 9.23 1.23
C SER A 399 28.18 10.36 2.05
N GLU A 400 28.42 10.38 3.35
CA GLU A 400 28.57 11.65 4.04
C GLU A 400 29.92 12.23 3.62
N ALA A 401 29.97 13.55 3.43
CA ALA A 401 31.19 14.32 3.30
C ALA A 401 31.99 14.25 4.62
N GLU A 402 32.54 13.08 4.92
CA GLU A 402 33.60 12.88 5.89
C GLU A 402 34.90 12.73 5.12
N ASP A 403 35.91 13.50 5.54
CA ASP A 403 37.30 13.39 5.11
C ASP A 403 37.70 11.94 4.82
N GLU A 404 38.46 11.70 3.74
CA GLU A 404 39.00 10.40 3.36
C GLU A 404 39.77 9.75 4.53
N LYS A 405 39.04 9.04 5.41
CA LYS A 405 39.61 8.30 6.54
C LYS A 405 40.39 7.13 5.97
N THR A 406 41.63 6.96 6.41
CA THR A 406 42.45 5.83 5.94
C THR A 406 41.83 4.50 6.38
N LEU A 407 42.17 3.41 5.70
CA LEU A 407 41.73 2.06 6.08
C LEU A 407 42.09 1.73 7.54
N GLU A 408 43.17 2.33 8.04
CA GLU A 408 43.61 2.22 9.43
C GLU A 408 42.69 2.97 10.41
N GLU A 409 42.17 4.14 10.05
CA GLU A 409 41.16 4.86 10.85
C GLU A 409 39.83 4.11 10.92
N LEU A 410 39.36 3.58 9.80
CA LEU A 410 38.10 2.82 9.74
C LEU A 410 38.20 1.54 10.57
N GLU A 411 39.33 0.84 10.47
CA GLU A 411 39.60 -0.35 11.26
C GLU A 411 39.67 -0.02 12.76
N LYS A 412 40.35 1.07 13.14
CA LYS A 412 40.41 1.54 14.53
C LYS A 412 39.03 1.85 15.10
N GLN A 413 38.19 2.60 14.37
CA GLN A 413 36.84 2.95 14.81
C GLN A 413 35.97 1.71 14.98
N TYR A 414 36.06 0.76 14.04
CA TYR A 414 35.30 -0.48 14.11
C TYR A 414 35.72 -1.35 15.30
N ILE A 415 37.03 -1.48 15.56
CA ILE A 415 37.55 -2.22 16.72
C ILE A 415 37.07 -1.60 18.04
N ILE A 416 37.08 -0.26 18.16
CA ILE A 416 36.58 0.44 19.36
C ILE A 416 35.09 0.18 19.55
N LYS A 417 34.28 0.32 18.49
CA LYS A 417 32.83 0.09 18.54
C LYS A 417 32.47 -1.32 19.01
N ILE A 418 33.22 -2.33 18.55
CA ILE A 418 33.04 -3.71 19.00
C ILE A 418 33.48 -3.88 20.46
N LEU A 419 34.59 -3.27 20.89
CA LEU A 419 35.02 -3.32 22.29
C LEU A 419 34.00 -2.67 23.23
N GLU A 420 33.48 -1.50 22.91
CA GLU A 420 32.46 -0.81 23.70
C GLU A 420 31.18 -1.63 23.83
N LYS A 421 30.71 -2.23 22.72
CA LYS A 421 29.52 -3.09 22.69
C LYS A 421 29.63 -4.31 23.61
N TYR A 422 30.84 -4.79 23.86
CA TYR A 422 31.11 -5.96 24.71
C TYR A 422 31.88 -5.60 25.98
N ASN A 423 31.68 -4.39 26.52
CA ASN A 423 32.26 -3.92 27.78
C ASN A 423 33.77 -4.15 27.88
N TRP A 424 34.50 -3.85 26.81
CA TRP A 424 35.96 -3.99 26.69
C TRP A 424 36.50 -5.42 26.91
N ASN A 425 35.65 -6.44 26.81
CA ASN A 425 36.07 -7.84 26.88
C ASN A 425 36.82 -8.25 25.59
N GLN A 426 38.15 -8.21 25.65
CA GLN A 426 39.02 -8.47 24.51
C GLN A 426 38.87 -9.87 23.90
N LYS A 427 38.52 -10.89 24.71
CA LYS A 427 38.35 -12.26 24.21
C LYS A 427 37.11 -12.34 23.30
N VAL A 428 35.97 -11.84 23.80
CA VAL A 428 34.71 -11.81 23.06
C VAL A 428 34.81 -10.86 21.85
N ALA A 429 35.45 -9.71 22.01
CA ALA A 429 35.66 -8.77 20.93
C ALA A 429 36.53 -9.36 19.80
N SER A 430 37.61 -10.09 20.13
CA SER A 430 38.45 -10.74 19.12
C SER A 430 37.72 -11.83 18.33
N GLU A 431 36.87 -12.62 18.99
CA GLU A 431 36.03 -13.64 18.34
C GLU A 431 35.02 -13.00 17.38
N LYS A 432 34.42 -11.86 17.77
CA LYS A 432 33.48 -11.13 16.91
C LYS A 432 34.13 -10.35 15.78
N LEU A 433 35.39 -9.92 15.95
CA LEU A 433 36.21 -9.31 14.91
C LEU A 433 36.83 -10.35 13.97
N GLY A 434 36.76 -11.65 14.29
CA GLY A 434 37.35 -12.73 13.49
C GLY A 434 38.88 -12.75 13.51
N ILE A 435 39.52 -12.14 14.52
CA ILE A 435 40.97 -12.06 14.67
C ILE A 435 41.43 -12.71 15.97
N SER A 436 42.70 -13.10 16.06
CA SER A 436 43.24 -13.62 17.32
C SER A 436 43.34 -12.51 18.39
N THR A 437 43.22 -12.88 19.67
CA THR A 437 43.44 -11.97 20.81
C THR A 437 44.80 -11.28 20.75
N THR A 438 45.83 -11.97 20.27
CA THR A 438 47.18 -11.43 20.06
C THR A 438 47.22 -10.35 18.97
N THR A 439 46.44 -10.53 17.90
CA THR A 439 46.32 -9.56 16.80
C THR A 439 45.56 -8.31 17.25
N LEU A 440 44.47 -8.51 18.00
CA LEU A 440 43.71 -7.42 18.60
C LEU A 440 44.57 -6.60 19.56
N TRP A 441 45.34 -7.26 20.44
CA TRP A 441 46.26 -6.58 21.36
C TRP A 441 47.33 -5.75 20.63
N ARG A 442 47.90 -6.30 19.54
CA ARG A 442 48.89 -5.58 18.72
C ARG A 442 48.30 -4.33 18.05
N LYS A 443 47.06 -4.42 17.55
CA LYS A 443 46.32 -3.28 16.96
C LYS A 443 45.96 -2.22 17.99
N LEU A 444 45.49 -2.63 19.17
CA LEU A 444 45.20 -1.67 20.26
C LEU A 444 46.46 -0.92 20.71
N LYS A 445 47.60 -1.60 20.76
CA LYS A 445 48.89 -0.99 21.07
C LYS A 445 49.35 -0.01 19.97
N SER A 446 49.20 -0.35 18.68
CA SER A 446 49.53 0.57 17.58
C SER A 446 48.64 1.81 17.55
N TYR A 447 47.38 1.69 18.01
CA TYR A 447 46.44 2.80 18.10
C TYR A 447 46.53 3.61 19.41
N GLY A 448 47.42 3.24 20.33
CA GLY A 448 47.61 3.91 21.61
C GLY A 448 46.44 3.73 22.60
N ILE A 449 45.66 2.65 22.47
CA ILE A 449 44.48 2.39 23.29
C ILE A 449 44.85 1.41 24.41
N ASP A 450 44.68 1.84 25.66
CA ASP A 450 44.86 0.99 26.85
C ASP A 450 43.50 0.49 27.38
N PRO A 451 43.19 -0.81 27.23
CA PRO A 451 41.92 -1.38 27.68
C PRO A 451 41.75 -1.36 29.21
N LYS A 452 42.84 -1.26 29.99
CA LYS A 452 42.78 -1.28 31.47
C LYS A 452 42.33 0.04 32.10
N LYS A 453 42.22 1.11 31.31
CA LYS A 453 41.75 2.43 31.78
C LYS A 453 40.27 2.70 31.50
N ARG A 454 39.57 1.79 30.81
CA ARG A 454 38.21 2.02 30.28
C ARG A 454 37.21 0.89 30.60
N GLY A 455 37.63 -0.10 31.39
CA GLY A 455 36.82 -1.24 31.83
C GLY A 455 36.91 -1.45 33.32
#